data_AF-A0A2W4MZR9-F1
#
_entry.id   AF-A0A2W4MZR9-F1
#
_cell.length_a   1.000
_cell.length_b   1.000
_cell.length_c   1.000
_cell.angle_alpha   90.00
_cell.angle_beta   90.00
_cell.angle_gamma   90.00
#
_symmetry.space_group_name_H-M   'P 1'
#
loop_
_entity.id
_entity.type
_entity.pdbx_description
1 polymer ?
#
loop_
_entity_poly.entity_id
_entity_poly.type
_entity_poly.pdbx_seq_one_letter_code
_entity_poly.pdbx_strand_id
1 'polypeptide(L)'
;MDQPYEIEAKFVLPEARAAALLAELRQLGPYTLAPAADESQRNTYFDTADLGLARQNAGLRVRELGTRRIATFKSGGQVQAGIHMRGEWEQELGDDARVGEDGLSLEHWPPGPVREMALRATGGARLLPVVRVQTLRRNLHVSHGDRRVATLSIDEGVIAANGRELPFRELEIELYGEGERADLDRLIALLQGELPLEPEDRSKLARGLELLREGDGGRRPAGDTDAR
;
A
#
# COMPACT_ATOMS: atom_id res chain seq x y z
N MET A 1 15.12 8.24 -17.79
CA MET A 1 13.68 7.97 -17.65
C MET A 1 13.29 8.48 -16.29
N ASP A 2 12.43 9.48 -16.23
CA ASP A 2 11.95 10.01 -14.95
C ASP A 2 11.31 8.89 -14.14
N GLN A 3 11.69 8.80 -12.88
CA GLN A 3 11.16 7.81 -11.95
C GLN A 3 9.69 8.17 -11.68
N PRO A 4 8.71 7.28 -11.97
CA PRO A 4 7.34 7.51 -11.55
C PRO A 4 7.32 7.64 -10.03
N TYR A 5 6.72 8.73 -9.56
CA TYR A 5 6.78 9.16 -8.17
C TYR A 5 5.36 9.40 -7.64
N GLU A 6 5.04 8.73 -6.53
CA GLU A 6 3.76 8.83 -5.83
C GLU A 6 3.93 9.82 -4.66
N ILE A 7 2.96 10.71 -4.47
CA ILE A 7 2.83 11.55 -3.27
C ILE A 7 1.44 11.29 -2.68
N GLU A 8 1.40 10.71 -1.49
CA GLU A 8 0.17 10.40 -0.77
C GLU A 8 0.24 10.90 0.68
N ALA A 9 -0.88 11.35 1.25
CA ALA A 9 -1.03 11.54 2.68
C ALA A 9 -1.92 10.43 3.25
N LYS A 10 -1.56 9.89 4.40
CA LYS A 10 -2.22 8.75 5.03
C LYS A 10 -2.58 9.04 6.48
N PHE A 11 -3.81 8.73 6.86
CA PHE A 11 -4.35 8.95 8.18
C PHE A 11 -5.12 7.73 8.69
N VAL A 12 -5.05 7.47 9.99
CA VAL A 12 -5.88 6.48 10.66
C VAL A 12 -7.33 7.00 10.75
N LEU A 13 -8.30 6.11 10.50
CA LEU A 13 -9.72 6.39 10.72
C LEU A 13 -10.25 5.52 11.88
N PRO A 14 -10.21 6.01 13.12
CA PRO A 14 -10.56 5.19 14.29
C PRO A 14 -12.04 4.82 14.34
N GLU A 15 -12.94 5.60 13.73
CA GLU A 15 -14.40 5.38 13.79
C GLU A 15 -15.04 5.08 12.43
N ALA A 16 -15.90 4.05 12.36
CA ALA A 16 -16.55 3.65 11.11
C ALA A 16 -17.49 4.75 10.60
N ARG A 17 -18.02 5.55 11.53
CA ARG A 17 -18.82 6.74 11.23
C ARG A 17 -18.03 7.78 10.44
N ALA A 18 -16.76 8.03 10.78
CA ALA A 18 -15.93 8.97 10.04
C ALA A 18 -15.71 8.49 8.59
N ALA A 19 -15.44 7.20 8.40
CA ALA A 19 -15.31 6.60 7.07
C ALA A 19 -16.60 6.73 6.23
N ALA A 20 -17.78 6.54 6.84
CA ALA A 20 -19.06 6.73 6.17
C ALA A 20 -19.32 8.20 5.80
N LEU A 21 -19.01 9.14 6.69
CA LEU A 21 -19.15 10.58 6.40
C LEU A 21 -18.24 11.02 5.25
N LEU A 22 -16.99 10.55 5.24
CA LEU A 22 -16.05 10.83 4.17
C LEU A 22 -16.55 10.32 2.82
N ALA A 23 -17.10 9.10 2.76
CA ALA A 23 -17.64 8.54 1.52
C ALA A 23 -18.83 9.34 0.94
N GLU A 24 -19.57 10.08 1.79
CA GLU A 24 -20.67 10.94 1.36
C GLU A 24 -20.25 12.39 1.04
N LEU A 25 -18.97 12.73 1.20
CA LEU A 25 -18.46 14.06 0.89
C LEU A 25 -18.57 14.35 -0.61
N ARG A 26 -19.13 15.52 -0.94
CA ARG A 26 -19.26 16.01 -2.34
C ARG A 26 -18.56 17.34 -2.57
N GLN A 27 -18.30 18.07 -1.48
CA GLN A 27 -17.64 19.38 -1.50
C GLN A 27 -16.71 19.45 -0.29
N LEU A 28 -15.49 19.95 -0.50
CA LEU A 28 -14.54 20.24 0.58
C LEU A 28 -13.84 21.56 0.25
N GLY A 29 -14.31 22.66 0.84
CA GLY A 29 -13.85 24.00 0.46
C GLY A 29 -14.03 24.25 -1.06
N PRO A 30 -12.96 24.58 -1.81
CA PRO A 30 -13.05 24.81 -3.26
C PRO A 30 -13.09 23.52 -4.09
N TYR A 31 -12.92 22.35 -3.46
CA TYR A 31 -12.80 21.07 -4.16
C TYR A 31 -14.17 20.42 -4.29
N THR A 32 -14.43 19.86 -5.47
CA THR A 32 -15.57 18.99 -5.74
C THR A 32 -15.11 17.55 -5.65
N LEU A 33 -15.92 16.71 -5.01
CA LEU A 33 -15.65 15.28 -4.82
C LEU A 33 -16.73 14.45 -5.51
N ALA A 34 -16.30 13.57 -6.41
CA ALA A 34 -17.18 12.68 -7.15
C ALA A 34 -16.89 11.22 -6.80
N PRO A 35 -17.90 10.42 -6.39
CA PRO A 35 -17.72 8.99 -6.16
C PRO A 35 -17.21 8.26 -7.40
N ALA A 36 -16.29 7.33 -7.18
CA ALA A 36 -15.85 6.35 -8.14
C ALA A 36 -16.35 4.95 -7.73
N ALA A 37 -16.10 3.95 -8.57
CA ALA A 37 -16.48 2.58 -8.24
C ALA A 37 -15.70 2.06 -7.02
N ASP A 38 -16.40 1.35 -6.15
CA ASP A 38 -15.81 0.65 -5.02
C ASP A 38 -14.94 -0.51 -5.51
N GLU A 39 -13.86 -0.77 -4.79
CA GLU A 39 -12.90 -1.82 -5.11
C GLU A 39 -12.79 -2.81 -3.95
N SER A 40 -12.95 -4.11 -4.27
CA SER A 40 -12.53 -5.19 -3.38
C SER A 40 -11.15 -5.68 -3.83
N GLN A 41 -10.14 -5.37 -3.03
CA GLN A 41 -8.75 -5.63 -3.36
C GLN A 41 -8.21 -6.79 -2.53
N ARG A 42 -7.56 -7.75 -3.20
CA ARG A 42 -6.71 -8.75 -2.54
C ARG A 42 -5.26 -8.45 -2.86
N ASN A 43 -4.49 -8.06 -1.86
CA ASN A 43 -3.09 -7.73 -2.01
C ASN A 43 -2.24 -8.82 -1.38
N THR A 44 -1.25 -9.31 -2.11
CA THR A 44 -0.20 -10.18 -1.57
C THR A 44 1.15 -9.51 -1.77
N TYR A 45 1.87 -9.29 -0.67
CA TYR A 45 3.23 -8.79 -0.71
C TYR A 45 4.20 -9.96 -0.71
N PHE A 46 5.24 -9.83 -1.52
CA PHE A 46 6.26 -10.84 -1.71
C PHE A 46 7.63 -10.28 -1.33
N ASP A 47 8.45 -11.13 -0.71
CA ASP A 47 9.82 -10.82 -0.36
C ASP A 47 10.69 -12.08 -0.45
N THR A 48 12.01 -11.93 -0.41
CA THR A 48 12.93 -13.06 -0.29
C THR A 48 12.82 -13.67 1.11
N ALA A 49 13.30 -14.90 1.27
CA ALA A 49 13.24 -15.62 2.55
C ALA A 49 13.91 -14.86 3.72
N ASP A 50 14.88 -14.00 3.41
CA ASP A 50 15.59 -13.16 4.37
C ASP A 50 15.06 -11.71 4.43
N LEU A 51 13.89 -11.42 3.83
CA LEU A 51 13.28 -10.09 3.78
C LEU A 51 14.18 -9.03 3.12
N GLY A 52 14.82 -9.40 2.02
CA GLY A 52 15.79 -8.59 1.29
C GLY A 52 15.20 -7.31 0.71
N LEU A 53 13.95 -7.32 0.24
CA LEU A 53 13.26 -6.11 -0.23
C LEU A 53 12.96 -5.18 0.94
N ALA A 54 12.40 -5.70 2.04
CA ALA A 54 12.09 -4.91 3.22
C ALA A 54 13.34 -4.23 3.81
N ARG A 55 14.49 -4.93 3.86
CA ARG A 55 15.77 -4.35 4.31
C ARG A 55 16.25 -3.19 3.43
N GLN A 56 15.83 -3.16 2.17
CA GLN A 56 16.12 -2.10 1.20
C GLN A 56 15.03 -1.01 1.16
N ASN A 57 14.08 -1.01 2.10
CA ASN A 57 12.89 -0.15 2.07
C ASN A 57 12.14 -0.25 0.73
N ALA A 58 12.03 -1.48 0.20
CA ALA A 58 11.29 -1.81 -1.00
C ALA A 58 10.14 -2.78 -0.69
N GLY A 59 9.14 -2.79 -1.56
CA GLY A 59 8.01 -3.70 -1.49
C GLY A 59 7.56 -4.12 -2.87
N LEU A 60 7.35 -5.42 -3.05
CA LEU A 60 6.69 -5.99 -4.23
C LEU A 60 5.31 -6.49 -3.83
N ARG A 61 4.28 -6.02 -4.52
CA ARG A 61 2.88 -6.39 -4.27
C ARG A 61 2.25 -6.90 -5.56
N VAL A 62 1.43 -7.94 -5.45
CA VAL A 62 0.44 -8.27 -6.48
C VAL A 62 -0.94 -7.97 -5.90
N ARG A 63 -1.67 -7.07 -6.57
CA ARG A 63 -3.04 -6.69 -6.27
C ARG A 63 -3.98 -7.35 -7.26
N GLU A 64 -4.97 -8.05 -6.76
CA GLU A 64 -6.05 -8.63 -7.54
C GLU A 64 -7.30 -7.77 -7.40
N LEU A 65 -7.87 -7.39 -8.56
CA LEU A 65 -9.08 -6.59 -8.73
C LEU A 65 -10.02 -7.34 -9.67
N GLY A 66 -10.90 -8.17 -9.10
CA GLY A 66 -11.68 -9.11 -9.90
C GLY A 66 -10.78 -10.07 -10.67
N THR A 67 -10.81 -10.02 -12.00
CA THR A 67 -9.95 -10.84 -12.88
C THR A 67 -8.59 -10.20 -13.18
N ARG A 68 -8.40 -8.91 -12.88
CA ARG A 68 -7.17 -8.19 -13.18
C ARG A 68 -6.15 -8.38 -12.08
N ARG A 69 -4.88 -8.54 -12.47
CA ARG A 69 -3.75 -8.64 -11.54
C ARG A 69 -2.76 -7.54 -11.87
N ILE A 70 -2.47 -6.68 -10.89
CA ILE A 70 -1.53 -5.57 -11.03
C ILE A 70 -0.38 -5.81 -10.08
N ALA A 71 0.83 -5.91 -10.63
CA ALA A 71 2.04 -5.90 -9.84
C ALA A 71 2.51 -4.47 -9.60
N THR A 72 2.93 -4.19 -8.38
CA THR A 72 3.43 -2.89 -7.95
C THR A 72 4.78 -3.10 -7.28
N PHE A 73 5.82 -2.38 -7.73
CA PHE A 73 7.09 -2.27 -7.01
C PHE A 73 7.20 -0.87 -6.43
N LYS A 74 7.41 -0.77 -5.12
CA LYS A 74 7.61 0.47 -4.37
C LYS A 74 9.03 0.50 -3.84
N SER A 75 9.75 1.60 -3.99
CA SER A 75 11.12 1.69 -3.48
C SER A 75 11.55 3.10 -3.12
N GLY A 76 12.39 3.17 -2.08
CA GLY A 76 12.96 4.40 -1.58
C GLY A 76 11.88 5.32 -1.04
N GLY A 77 12.19 6.61 -1.04
CA GLY A 77 11.26 7.63 -0.61
C GLY A 77 11.46 8.12 0.81
N GLN A 78 10.59 9.03 1.21
CA GLN A 78 10.57 9.67 2.51
C GLN A 78 9.15 9.64 3.06
N VAL A 79 9.05 9.54 4.38
CA VAL A 79 7.79 9.63 5.11
C VAL A 79 7.95 10.69 6.19
N GLN A 80 7.00 11.62 6.25
CA GLN A 80 6.96 12.62 7.30
C GLN A 80 5.51 13.03 7.58
N ALA A 81 5.07 12.85 8.83
CA ALA A 81 3.75 13.29 9.29
C ALA A 81 2.61 12.79 8.40
N GLY A 82 2.63 11.51 8.07
CA GLY A 82 1.65 10.81 7.24
C GLY A 82 1.82 11.04 5.74
N ILE A 83 2.74 11.90 5.30
CA ILE A 83 3.00 12.13 3.87
C ILE A 83 4.09 11.17 3.40
N HIS A 84 3.74 10.30 2.45
CA HIS A 84 4.62 9.33 1.82
C HIS A 84 4.97 9.82 0.42
N MET A 85 6.26 9.77 0.11
CA MET A 85 6.81 10.24 -1.16
C MET A 85 7.80 9.18 -1.65
N ARG A 86 7.50 8.43 -2.71
CA ARG A 86 8.35 7.30 -3.13
C ARG A 86 8.24 6.96 -4.61
N GLY A 87 9.23 6.21 -5.10
CA GLY A 87 9.14 5.60 -6.42
C GLY A 87 8.13 4.47 -6.44
N GLU A 88 7.25 4.48 -7.43
CA GLU A 88 6.25 3.44 -7.65
C GLU A 88 6.16 3.07 -9.12
N TRP A 89 6.29 1.78 -9.41
CA TRP A 89 6.06 1.23 -10.74
C TRP A 89 4.92 0.24 -10.68
N GLU A 90 3.98 0.37 -11.61
CA GLU A 90 2.88 -0.57 -11.78
C GLU A 90 2.96 -1.27 -13.13
N GLN A 91 2.52 -2.51 -13.16
CA GLN A 91 2.46 -3.33 -14.36
C GLN A 91 1.29 -4.31 -14.25
N GLU A 92 0.42 -4.35 -15.25
CA GLU A 92 -0.60 -5.38 -15.35
C GLU A 92 0.04 -6.73 -15.71
N LEU A 93 -0.34 -7.77 -14.98
CA LEU A 93 0.13 -9.13 -15.19
C LEU A 93 -0.84 -9.86 -16.13
N GLY A 94 -0.30 -10.50 -17.15
CA GLY A 94 -1.07 -11.43 -18.00
C GLY A 94 -1.37 -12.76 -17.30
N ASP A 95 -2.24 -13.56 -17.89
CA ASP A 95 -2.67 -14.87 -17.35
C ASP A 95 -1.50 -15.83 -17.09
N ASP A 96 -0.44 -15.71 -17.88
CA ASP A 96 0.76 -16.54 -17.76
C ASP A 96 1.60 -16.25 -16.51
N ALA A 97 1.40 -15.11 -15.84
CA ALA A 97 2.12 -14.80 -14.62
C ALA A 97 1.74 -15.78 -13.50
N ARG A 98 2.72 -16.58 -13.07
CA ARG A 98 2.56 -17.54 -11.96
C ARG A 98 2.75 -16.81 -10.64
N VAL A 99 1.64 -16.61 -9.93
CA VAL A 99 1.58 -16.01 -8.59
C VAL A 99 0.75 -16.95 -7.73
N GLY A 100 1.30 -17.42 -6.62
CA GLY A 100 0.60 -18.37 -5.75
C GLY A 100 1.18 -18.45 -4.34
N GLU A 101 0.58 -19.32 -3.52
CA GLU A 101 0.97 -19.56 -2.13
C GLU A 101 2.43 -20.02 -2.00
N ASP A 102 2.91 -20.79 -2.97
CA ASP A 102 4.27 -21.27 -2.95
C ASP A 102 5.28 -20.16 -3.28
N GLY A 103 4.84 -18.99 -3.73
CA GLY A 103 5.68 -17.89 -4.20
C GLY A 103 5.46 -17.55 -5.67
N LEU A 104 6.39 -16.77 -6.22
CA LEU A 104 6.40 -16.41 -7.63
C LEU A 104 7.81 -16.42 -8.21
N SER A 105 7.89 -16.60 -9.52
CA SER A 105 9.09 -16.43 -10.32
C SER A 105 8.87 -15.31 -11.33
N LEU A 106 9.78 -14.34 -11.34
CA LEU A 106 9.70 -13.17 -12.22
C LEU A 106 10.02 -13.51 -13.68
N GLU A 107 10.54 -14.72 -13.97
CA GLU A 107 10.94 -15.11 -15.32
C GLU A 107 9.77 -15.10 -16.32
N HIS A 108 8.59 -15.51 -15.86
CA HIS A 108 7.33 -15.60 -16.62
C HIS A 108 6.50 -14.32 -16.59
N TRP A 109 6.99 -13.26 -15.96
CA TRP A 109 6.30 -11.97 -15.96
C TRP A 109 6.57 -11.25 -17.28
N PRO A 110 5.60 -10.46 -17.80
CA PRO A 110 5.83 -9.65 -18.97
C PRO A 110 7.03 -8.71 -18.75
N PRO A 111 7.85 -8.46 -19.79
CA PRO A 111 8.90 -7.43 -19.71
C PRO A 111 8.29 -6.09 -19.28
N GLY A 112 8.92 -5.41 -18.33
CA GLY A 112 8.40 -4.17 -17.79
C GLY A 112 9.13 -3.72 -16.53
N PRO A 113 8.84 -2.48 -16.08
CA PRO A 113 9.60 -1.82 -15.04
C PRO A 113 9.54 -2.56 -13.70
N VAL A 114 8.39 -3.13 -13.34
CA VAL A 114 8.22 -3.88 -12.09
C VAL A 114 9.08 -5.13 -12.08
N ARG A 115 9.04 -5.94 -13.15
CA ARG A 115 9.88 -7.13 -13.30
C ARG A 115 11.36 -6.78 -13.21
N GLU A 116 11.79 -5.75 -13.93
CA GLU A 116 13.18 -5.30 -13.92
C GLU A 116 13.64 -4.82 -12.55
N MET A 117 12.85 -3.99 -11.88
CA MET A 117 13.18 -3.47 -10.56
C MET A 117 13.26 -4.60 -9.52
N ALA A 118 12.28 -5.51 -9.54
CA ALA A 118 12.27 -6.65 -8.63
C ALA A 118 13.48 -7.58 -8.88
N LEU A 119 13.81 -7.90 -10.14
CA LEU A 119 15.00 -8.70 -10.47
C LEU A 119 16.30 -8.03 -9.98
N ARG A 120 16.44 -6.72 -10.19
CA ARG A 120 17.60 -5.95 -9.71
C ARG A 120 17.72 -5.99 -8.19
N ALA A 121 16.60 -5.79 -7.48
CA ALA A 121 16.59 -5.70 -6.02
C ALA A 121 16.78 -7.06 -5.32
N THR A 122 16.36 -8.16 -5.95
CA THR A 122 16.46 -9.51 -5.36
C THR A 122 17.62 -10.33 -5.89
N GLY A 123 18.30 -9.88 -6.96
CA GLY A 123 19.26 -10.71 -7.68
C GLY A 123 18.65 -11.96 -8.29
N GLY A 124 17.33 -11.96 -8.55
CA GLY A 124 16.60 -13.13 -9.05
C GLY A 124 16.27 -14.18 -7.99
N ALA A 125 16.48 -13.89 -6.70
CA ALA A 125 16.10 -14.78 -5.63
C ALA A 125 14.58 -15.07 -5.62
N ARG A 126 14.23 -16.26 -5.13
CA ARG A 126 12.83 -16.71 -5.02
C ARG A 126 12.05 -15.80 -4.08
N LEU A 127 10.85 -15.40 -4.53
CA LEU A 127 9.94 -14.52 -3.81
C LEU A 127 8.81 -15.32 -3.18
N LEU A 128 8.61 -15.14 -1.88
CA LEU A 128 7.62 -15.82 -1.06
C LEU A 128 6.55 -14.82 -0.59
N PRO A 129 5.28 -15.24 -0.46
CA PRO A 129 4.27 -14.37 0.14
C PRO A 129 4.61 -14.14 1.63
N VAL A 130 4.62 -12.88 2.06
CA VAL A 130 4.98 -12.52 3.44
C VAL A 130 3.86 -11.79 4.18
N VAL A 131 3.07 -10.99 3.47
CA VAL A 131 1.95 -10.22 4.03
C VAL A 131 0.78 -10.27 3.05
N ARG A 132 -0.42 -10.48 3.57
CA ARG A 132 -1.67 -10.39 2.81
C ARG A 132 -2.49 -9.21 3.32
N VAL A 133 -3.14 -8.50 2.43
CA VAL A 133 -4.05 -7.41 2.81
C VAL A 133 -5.32 -7.51 1.98
N GLN A 134 -6.45 -7.64 2.66
CA GLN A 134 -7.76 -7.51 2.03
C GLN A 134 -8.28 -6.12 2.32
N THR A 135 -8.72 -5.40 1.28
CA THR A 135 -9.18 -4.02 1.40
C THR A 135 -10.49 -3.85 0.64
N LEU A 136 -11.48 -3.28 1.31
CA LEU A 136 -12.62 -2.62 0.67
C LEU A 136 -12.28 -1.14 0.58
N ARG A 137 -12.12 -0.65 -0.65
CA ARG A 137 -11.75 0.74 -0.94
C ARG A 137 -12.92 1.48 -1.56
N ARG A 138 -13.29 2.60 -0.96
CA ARG A 138 -14.21 3.58 -1.54
C ARG A 138 -13.40 4.77 -2.03
N ASN A 139 -13.61 5.17 -3.28
CA ASN A 139 -12.82 6.21 -3.92
C ASN A 139 -13.68 7.44 -4.23
N LEU A 140 -13.12 8.62 -3.94
CA LEU A 140 -13.65 9.90 -4.40
C LEU A 140 -12.59 10.57 -5.28
N HIS A 141 -12.98 10.97 -6.49
CA HIS A 141 -12.16 11.82 -7.34
C HIS A 141 -12.32 13.28 -6.91
N VAL A 142 -11.19 13.94 -6.67
CA VAL A 142 -11.14 15.32 -6.20
C VAL A 142 -10.74 16.22 -7.37
N SER A 143 -11.57 17.25 -7.61
CA SER A 143 -11.31 18.25 -8.64
C SER A 143 -11.30 19.66 -8.07
N HIS A 144 -10.46 20.52 -8.65
CA HIS A 144 -10.45 21.96 -8.40
C HIS A 144 -10.75 22.68 -9.72
N GLY A 145 -12.01 23.10 -9.90
CA GLY A 145 -12.52 23.46 -11.23
C GLY A 145 -12.46 22.24 -12.16
N ASP A 146 -11.88 22.42 -13.35
CA ASP A 146 -11.76 21.36 -14.36
C ASP A 146 -10.55 20.44 -14.16
N ARG A 147 -9.66 20.76 -13.22
CA ARG A 147 -8.46 19.95 -12.91
C ARG A 147 -8.79 18.83 -11.95
N ARG A 148 -8.40 17.60 -12.28
CA ARG A 148 -8.51 16.45 -11.39
C ARG A 148 -7.21 16.31 -10.59
N VAL A 149 -7.24 16.69 -9.32
CA VAL A 149 -6.02 16.93 -8.53
C VAL A 149 -5.63 15.78 -7.62
N ALA A 150 -6.60 15.02 -7.08
CA ALA A 150 -6.31 13.93 -6.15
C ALA A 150 -7.38 12.84 -6.13
N THR A 151 -7.06 11.69 -5.54
CA THR A 151 -8.02 10.70 -5.07
C THR A 151 -8.09 10.78 -3.55
N LEU A 152 -9.29 10.75 -2.98
CA LEU A 152 -9.51 10.31 -1.60
C LEU A 152 -9.88 8.82 -1.62
N SER A 153 -9.09 7.98 -0.97
CA SER A 153 -9.37 6.55 -0.80
C SER A 153 -9.66 6.26 0.66
N ILE A 154 -10.89 5.80 0.93
CA ILE A 154 -11.28 5.30 2.25
C ILE A 154 -11.14 3.79 2.22
N ASP A 155 -10.17 3.29 2.97
CA ASP A 155 -9.86 1.86 3.06
C ASP A 155 -10.36 1.27 4.37
N GLU A 156 -10.98 0.10 4.27
CA GLU A 156 -11.32 -0.75 5.40
C GLU A 156 -10.91 -2.18 5.11
N GLY A 157 -10.28 -2.86 6.06
CA GLY A 157 -9.82 -4.22 5.80
C GLY A 157 -9.00 -4.85 6.91
N VAL A 158 -8.24 -5.88 6.50
CA VAL A 158 -7.39 -6.66 7.39
C VAL A 158 -6.02 -6.89 6.76
N ILE A 159 -4.98 -6.68 7.56
CA ILE A 159 -3.60 -7.06 7.26
C ILE A 159 -3.36 -8.40 7.96
N ALA A 160 -2.89 -9.41 7.23
CA ALA A 160 -2.63 -10.74 7.74
C ALA A 160 -1.18 -11.16 7.48
N ALA A 161 -0.52 -11.67 8.50
CA ALA A 161 0.83 -12.22 8.43
C ALA A 161 1.03 -13.25 9.56
N ASN A 162 1.72 -14.35 9.28
CA ASN A 162 2.03 -15.40 10.27
C ASN A 162 0.83 -15.93 11.08
N GLY A 163 -0.33 -16.11 10.42
CA GLY A 163 -1.56 -16.56 11.07
C GLY A 163 -2.19 -15.53 12.03
N ARG A 164 -1.70 -14.30 12.04
CA ARG A 164 -2.25 -13.17 12.80
C ARG A 164 -2.94 -12.20 11.85
N GLU A 165 -3.87 -11.44 12.42
CA GLU A 165 -4.65 -10.44 11.71
C GLU A 165 -4.65 -9.12 12.46
N LEU A 166 -4.57 -8.02 11.70
CA LEU A 166 -4.65 -6.65 12.17
C LEU A 166 -5.71 -5.91 11.34
N PRO A 167 -6.90 -5.66 11.90
CA PRO A 167 -7.91 -4.85 11.22
C PRO A 167 -7.43 -3.41 11.12
N PHE A 168 -7.76 -2.73 10.02
CA PHE A 168 -7.41 -1.34 9.81
C PHE A 168 -8.52 -0.59 9.09
N ARG A 169 -8.54 0.72 9.34
CA ARG A 169 -9.31 1.72 8.59
C ARG A 169 -8.44 2.94 8.40
N GLU A 170 -8.32 3.42 7.17
CA GLU A 170 -7.46 4.55 6.85
C GLU A 170 -8.02 5.40 5.70
N LEU A 171 -7.61 6.67 5.70
CA LEU A 171 -7.82 7.61 4.62
C LEU A 171 -6.48 7.83 3.93
N GLU A 172 -6.44 7.62 2.61
CA GLU A 172 -5.34 8.03 1.75
C GLU A 172 -5.79 9.19 0.86
N ILE A 173 -4.93 10.20 0.70
CA ILE A 173 -5.11 11.30 -0.26
C ILE A 173 -3.92 11.25 -1.21
N GLU A 174 -4.14 10.79 -2.43
CA GLU A 174 -3.09 10.59 -3.42
C GLU A 174 -3.22 11.63 -4.54
N LEU A 175 -2.15 12.36 -4.84
CA LEU A 175 -2.16 13.34 -5.94
C LEU A 175 -2.18 12.62 -7.29
N TYR A 176 -2.99 13.15 -8.23
CA TYR A 176 -2.84 12.80 -9.64
C TYR A 176 -1.69 13.59 -10.27
N GLY A 177 -1.32 13.23 -11.50
CA GLY A 177 -0.26 13.93 -12.24
C GLY A 177 -0.51 15.43 -12.47
N GLU A 178 -1.76 15.89 -12.41
CA GLU A 178 -2.14 17.32 -12.47
C GLU A 178 -2.28 17.98 -11.08
N GLY A 179 -2.17 17.19 -10.01
CA GLY A 179 -2.25 17.65 -8.63
C GLY A 179 -0.94 18.27 -8.16
N GLU A 180 -1.03 19.34 -7.38
CA GLU A 180 0.13 20.01 -6.82
C GLU A 180 0.25 19.74 -5.32
N ARG A 181 1.46 19.88 -4.76
CA ARG A 181 1.67 19.72 -3.32
C ARG A 181 0.78 20.65 -2.49
N ALA A 182 0.52 21.86 -2.99
CA ALA A 182 -0.40 22.81 -2.35
C ALA A 182 -1.85 22.29 -2.28
N ASP A 183 -2.29 21.49 -3.26
CA ASP A 183 -3.61 20.85 -3.21
C ASP A 183 -3.66 19.82 -2.08
N LEU A 184 -2.63 18.98 -1.97
CA LEU A 184 -2.53 17.99 -0.89
C LEU A 184 -2.57 18.66 0.49
N ASP A 185 -1.72 19.66 0.71
CA ASP A 185 -1.63 20.36 1.99
C ASP A 185 -2.97 21.04 2.34
N ARG A 186 -3.66 21.62 1.35
CA ARG A 186 -4.97 22.26 1.56
C ARG A 186 -6.07 21.24 1.85
N LEU A 187 -6.09 20.10 1.16
CA LEU A 187 -7.04 19.01 1.41
C LEU A 187 -6.86 18.46 2.83
N ILE A 188 -5.62 18.22 3.26
CA ILE A 188 -5.30 17.80 4.63
C ILE A 188 -5.85 18.80 5.66
N ALA A 189 -5.55 20.08 5.48
CA ALA A 189 -5.99 21.12 6.42
C ALA A 189 -7.52 21.22 6.52
N LEU A 190 -8.22 21.12 5.38
CA LEU A 190 -9.68 21.12 5.35
C LEU A 190 -10.27 19.90 6.07
N LEU A 191 -9.73 18.70 5.82
CA LEU A 191 -10.21 17.48 6.47
C LEU A 191 -9.92 17.45 7.97
N GLN A 192 -8.77 17.98 8.40
CA GLN A 192 -8.44 18.12 9.82
C GLN A 192 -9.36 19.12 10.55
N GLY A 193 -9.98 20.06 9.83
CA GLY A 193 -11.02 20.92 10.37
C GLY A 193 -12.35 20.20 10.65
N GLU A 194 -12.61 19.09 9.95
CA GLU A 194 -13.86 18.32 10.03
C GLU A 194 -13.72 17.06 10.91
N LEU A 195 -12.54 16.44 10.92
CA LEU A 195 -12.28 15.15 11.55
C LEU A 195 -10.93 15.14 12.28
N PRO A 196 -10.82 14.44 13.44
CA PRO A 196 -9.54 14.21 14.09
C PRO A 196 -8.74 13.18 13.30
N LEU A 197 -7.92 13.65 12.35
CA LEU A 197 -7.06 12.80 11.54
C LEU A 197 -5.69 12.63 12.20
N GLU A 198 -5.35 11.37 12.54
CA GLU A 198 -4.03 11.00 13.05
C GLU A 198 -3.15 10.51 11.89
N PRO A 199 -1.99 11.13 11.62
CA PRO A 199 -1.09 10.68 10.56
C PRO A 199 -0.61 9.24 10.78
N GLU A 200 -0.54 8.45 9.70
CA GLU A 200 0.02 7.10 9.74
C GLU A 200 1.25 7.00 8.84
N ASP A 201 2.42 6.96 9.49
CA ASP A 201 3.72 6.86 8.82
C ASP A 201 4.03 5.43 8.36
N ARG A 202 3.32 4.41 8.85
CA ARG A 202 3.57 3.02 8.48
C ARG A 202 2.69 2.60 7.31
N SER A 203 3.35 2.14 6.24
CA SER A 203 2.65 1.46 5.15
C SER A 203 1.94 0.19 5.66
N LYS A 204 0.95 -0.30 4.89
CA LYS A 204 0.29 -1.58 5.17
C LYS A 204 1.30 -2.74 5.20
N LEU A 205 2.34 -2.68 4.35
CA LEU A 205 3.45 -3.63 4.36
C LEU A 205 4.27 -3.54 5.66
N ALA A 206 4.63 -2.34 6.12
CA ALA A 206 5.39 -2.16 7.35
C ALA A 206 4.65 -2.74 8.56
N ARG A 207 3.35 -2.43 8.70
CA ARG A 207 2.47 -3.02 9.72
C ARG A 207 2.38 -4.55 9.62
N GLY A 208 2.31 -5.09 8.40
CA GLY A 208 2.31 -6.54 8.18
C GLY A 208 3.64 -7.21 8.53
N LEU A 209 4.77 -6.55 8.29
CA LEU A 209 6.10 -7.04 8.66
C LEU A 209 6.34 -6.98 10.18
N GLU A 210 5.78 -5.98 10.87
CA GLU A 210 5.72 -5.95 12.34
C GLU A 210 4.97 -7.18 12.86
N LEU A 211 3.77 -7.44 12.31
CA LEU A 211 2.94 -8.59 12.66
C LEU A 211 3.61 -9.94 12.38
N LEU A 212 4.36 -10.04 11.26
CA LEU A 212 5.15 -11.21 10.89
C LEU A 212 6.19 -11.54 11.97
N ARG A 213 6.96 -10.53 12.42
CA ARG A 213 8.05 -10.65 13.41
C ARG A 213 7.55 -11.01 14.81
N GLU A 214 6.37 -10.54 15.20
CA GLU A 214 5.78 -10.89 16.50
C GLU A 214 5.48 -12.38 16.64
N GLY A 215 5.24 -13.09 15.53
CA GLY A 215 5.08 -14.54 15.54
C GLY A 215 6.40 -15.32 15.66
N ASP A 216 7.54 -14.72 15.27
CA ASP A 216 8.85 -15.36 15.38
C ASP A 216 9.41 -15.35 16.82
N GLY A 217 8.89 -14.47 17.68
CA GLY A 217 9.26 -14.35 19.09
C GLY A 217 8.88 -15.53 19.99
N GLY A 218 8.18 -16.54 19.47
CA GLY A 218 7.82 -17.77 20.19
C GLY A 218 8.82 -18.92 20.09
N ARG A 219 9.82 -18.84 19.20
CA ARG A 219 10.87 -19.86 19.08
C ARG A 219 12.19 -19.29 19.58
N ARG A 220 12.38 -19.31 20.91
CA ARG A 220 13.75 -19.27 21.45
C ARG A 220 14.51 -20.43 20.79
N PRO A 221 15.73 -20.20 20.24
CA PRO A 221 16.60 -21.33 19.96
C PRO A 221 16.72 -22.11 21.27
N ALA A 222 16.50 -23.43 21.22
CA ALA A 222 16.77 -24.30 22.35
C ALA A 222 18.20 -23.98 22.76
N GLY A 223 18.33 -23.33 23.93
CA GLY A 223 19.61 -23.10 24.55
C GLY A 223 20.23 -24.48 24.70
N ASP A 224 21.38 -24.63 24.08
CA ASP A 224 22.26 -25.76 24.25
C ASP A 224 22.40 -25.97 25.76
N THR A 225 21.73 -27.00 26.26
CA THR A 225 21.77 -27.38 27.65
C THR A 225 22.80 -28.48 27.71
N ASP A 226 23.93 -28.13 28.31
CA ASP A 226 25.10 -28.94 28.63
C ASP A 226 24.84 -30.45 28.76
N ALA A 227 25.75 -31.24 28.18
CA ALA A 227 26.12 -32.52 28.74
C ALA A 227 27.60 -32.87 28.49
N ARG A 228 28.43 -32.43 29.44
CA ARG A 228 29.69 -33.04 29.97
C ARG A 228 30.99 -32.91 29.18
#